data_AF-A0A1A8WF68-F1
#
_entry.id   AF-A0A1A8WF68-F1
#
_cell.length_a   1.000
_cell.length_b   1.000
_cell.length_c   1.000
_cell.angle_alpha   90.00
_cell.angle_beta   90.00
_cell.angle_gamma   90.00
#
_symmetry.space_group_name_H-M   'P 1'
#
loop_
_entity.id
_entity.type
_entity.pdbx_description
1 polymer ?
#
loop_
_entity_poly.entity_id
_entity_poly.type
_entity_poly.pdbx_seq_one_letter_code
_entity_poly.pdbx_strand_id
1 'polypeptide(L)' 'MDTVHPIIRSAWKFMNEIFEQNELINHHCKYTNDYTKVKIKMFTHTAKGVTEKDITLATIIDKTLQKYDHEVIGNT' A
#
# COMPACT_ATOMS: atom_id res chain seq x y z
N MET A 1 -5.88 -3.40 1.07
CA MET A 1 -5.48 -4.43 0.10
C MET A 1 -4.48 -5.37 0.75
N ASP A 2 -4.55 -6.66 0.41
CA ASP A 2 -3.57 -7.65 0.83
C ASP A 2 -2.94 -8.25 -0.44
N THR A 3 -1.62 -8.22 -0.53
CA THR A 3 -0.87 -8.75 -1.68
C THR A 3 0.23 -9.70 -1.24
N VAL A 4 0.63 -10.58 -2.15
CA VAL A 4 1.78 -11.45 -1.99
C VAL A 4 2.72 -11.24 -3.16
N HIS A 5 3.99 -10.99 -2.85
CA HIS A 5 5.05 -10.85 -3.84
C HIS A 5 5.85 -12.16 -3.98
N PRO A 6 6.46 -12.45 -5.14
CA PRO A 6 7.20 -13.72 -5.33
C PRO A 6 8.35 -13.92 -4.34
N ILE A 7 9.04 -12.84 -3.96
CA ILE A 7 10.18 -12.86 -3.05
C ILE A 7 10.21 -11.63 -2.14
N ILE A 8 10.83 -11.76 -0.97
CA ILE A 8 10.90 -10.70 0.05
C ILE A 8 11.49 -9.38 -0.51
N ARG A 9 12.49 -9.47 -1.41
CA ARG A 9 13.11 -8.30 -2.05
C ARG A 9 12.09 -7.50 -2.86
N SER A 10 11.15 -8.16 -3.54
CA SER A 10 10.11 -7.52 -4.32
C SER A 10 9.12 -6.78 -3.42
N ALA A 11 8.67 -7.42 -2.33
CA ALA A 11 7.82 -6.78 -1.32
C ALA A 11 8.45 -5.50 -0.74
N TRP A 12 9.73 -5.55 -0.38
CA TRP A 12 10.44 -4.37 0.15
C TRP A 12 10.60 -3.24 -0.88
N LYS A 13 10.86 -3.57 -2.14
CA LYS A 13 10.94 -2.55 -3.21
C LYS A 13 9.59 -1.85 -3.40
N PHE A 14 8.51 -2.62 -3.46
CA PHE A 14 7.14 -2.09 -3.53
C PHE A 14 6.82 -1.18 -2.33
N MET A 15 7.14 -1.64 -1.12
CA MET A 15 6.96 -0.88 0.12
C MET A 15 7.75 0.44 0.14
N ASN A 16 8.99 0.44 -0.35
CA ASN A 16 9.83 1.64 -0.42
C ASN A 16 9.27 2.67 -1.42
N GLU A 17 8.79 2.23 -2.59
CA GLU A 17 8.17 3.16 -3.54
C GLU A 17 6.91 3.81 -2.96
N ILE A 18 6.07 3.05 -2.25
CA ILE A 18 4.90 3.65 -1.58
C ILE A 18 5.33 4.63 -0.48
N PHE A 19 6.37 4.30 0.28
CA PHE A 19 6.90 5.18 1.31
C PHE A 19 7.26 6.56 0.72
N GLU A 20 7.99 6.60 -0.40
CA GLU A 20 8.32 7.85 -1.09
C GLU A 20 7.06 8.61 -1.54
N GLN A 21 6.03 7.92 -2.04
CA GLN A 21 4.78 8.56 -2.44
C GLN A 21 4.00 9.16 -1.27
N ASN A 22 3.98 8.49 -0.10
CA ASN A 22 3.34 9.03 1.10
C ASN A 22 3.95 10.35 1.54
N GLU A 23 5.29 10.44 1.50
CA GLU A 23 6.03 11.65 1.86
C GLU A 23 5.69 12.80 0.90
N LEU A 24 5.60 12.52 -0.41
CA LEU A 24 5.25 13.51 -1.42
C LEU A 24 3.85 14.12 -1.22
N ILE A 25 2.86 13.32 -0.81
CA ILE A 25 1.48 13.78 -0.60
C ILE A 25 1.17 14.16 0.85
N ASN A 26 2.16 14.01 1.75
CA ASN A 26 2.01 14.19 3.19
C ASN A 26 0.77 13.47 3.76
N HIS A 27 0.63 12.19 3.40
CA HIS A 27 -0.45 11.32 3.87
C HIS A 27 0.06 9.87 3.95
N HIS A 28 -0.04 9.29 5.14
CA HIS A 28 0.45 7.94 5.43
C HIS A 28 -0.72 7.01 5.71
N CYS A 29 -0.52 5.71 5.52
CA CYS A 29 -1.48 4.71 5.94
C CYS A 29 -0.84 3.61 6.81
N LYS A 30 -1.62 2.60 7.19
CA LYS A 30 -1.12 1.49 8.00
C LYS A 30 -0.62 0.38 7.08
N TYR A 31 0.63 -0.02 7.29
CA TYR A 31 1.27 -1.13 6.58
C TYR A 31 1.56 -2.30 7.51
N THR A 32 1.57 -3.50 6.95
CA THR A 32 2.11 -4.70 7.60
C THR A 32 2.81 -5.51 6.53
N ASN A 33 4.09 -5.80 6.72
CA ASN A 33 4.85 -6.67 5.85
C ASN A 33 5.23 -7.95 6.63
N ASP A 34 4.66 -9.07 6.21
CA ASP A 34 4.89 -10.40 6.77
C ASP A 34 5.54 -11.28 5.68
N TYR A 35 6.87 -11.33 5.69
CA TYR A 35 7.68 -11.93 4.65
C TYR A 35 7.36 -11.36 3.25
N THR A 36 6.71 -12.13 2.39
CA THR A 36 6.28 -11.71 1.05
C THR A 36 4.90 -11.07 1.03
N LYS A 37 4.15 -11.14 2.13
CA LYS A 37 2.80 -10.60 2.24
C LYS A 37 2.86 -9.14 2.66
N VAL A 38 2.12 -8.29 1.95
CA VAL A 38 1.97 -6.87 2.26
C VAL A 38 0.49 -6.58 2.45
N LYS A 39 0.15 -5.99 3.58
CA LYS A 39 -1.21 -5.57 3.93
C LYS A 39 -1.22 -4.08 4.16
N ILE A 40 -2.14 -3.40 3.49
CA ILE A 40 -2.29 -1.94 3.54
C ILE A 40 -3.72 -1.58 3.91
N LYS A 41 -3.87 -0.70 4.91
CA LYS A 41 -5.14 -0.15 5.38
C LYS A 41 -5.08 1.38 5.40
N MET A 42 -6.02 2.01 4.69
CA MET A 42 -6.11 3.46 4.51
C MET A 42 -7.18 4.02 5.45
N PHE A 43 -6.84 5.08 6.18
CA PHE A 43 -7.71 5.72 7.15
C PHE A 43 -7.10 7.05 7.58
N THR A 44 -7.89 8.13 7.54
CA THR A 44 -7.45 9.42 8.05
C THR A 44 -7.80 9.54 9.54
N HIS A 45 -6.79 9.40 10.40
CA HIS A 45 -6.97 9.39 11.86
C HIS A 45 -7.68 10.62 12.43
N THR A 46 -7.37 11.81 11.91
CA THR A 46 -7.95 13.08 12.36
C THR A 46 -9.42 13.23 11.95
N ALA A 47 -9.79 12.73 10.77
CA ALA A 47 -11.16 12.72 10.28
C ALA A 47 -11.98 11.54 10.85
N LYS A 48 -11.33 10.59 11.54
CA LYS A 48 -11.92 9.34 12.02
C LYS A 48 -12.66 8.57 10.92
N GLY A 49 -12.15 8.63 9.68
CA GLY A 49 -12.82 8.07 8.52
C GLY A 49 -11.94 8.05 7.27
N VAL A 50 -12.55 7.63 6.16
CA VAL A 50 -11.95 7.68 4.83
C VAL A 50 -12.14 9.09 4.26
N THR A 51 -11.09 9.67 3.70
CA THR A 51 -11.12 10.97 3.02
C THR A 51 -10.64 10.85 1.57
N GLU A 52 -10.73 11.94 0.81
CA GLU A 52 -10.17 12.01 -0.55
C GLU A 52 -8.67 11.72 -0.60
N LYS A 53 -7.92 12.03 0.46
CA LYS A 53 -6.50 11.68 0.57
C LYS A 53 -6.28 10.17 0.61
N ASP A 54 -7.17 9.44 1.29
CA ASP A 54 -7.12 7.97 1.33
C ASP A 54 -7.41 7.38 -0.06
N ILE A 55 -8.37 7.95 -0.80
CA ILE A 55 -8.70 7.53 -2.18
C ILE A 55 -7.53 7.83 -3.13
N THR A 56 -6.91 8.99 -2.98
CA THR A 56 -5.74 9.40 -3.76
C THR A 56 -4.56 8.47 -3.51
N LEU A 57 -4.26 8.18 -2.24
CA LEU A 57 -3.21 7.25 -1.87
C LEU A 57 -3.49 5.83 -2.36
N ALA A 58 -4.73 5.35 -2.26
CA ALA A 58 -5.11 4.05 -2.80
C ALA A 58 -4.84 3.95 -4.32
N THR A 59 -5.20 4.99 -5.07
CA THR A 59 -4.95 5.06 -6.52
C THR A 59 -3.45 5.03 -6.84
N ILE A 60 -2.63 5.73 -6.06
CA ILE A 60 -1.16 5.73 -6.23
C ILE A 60 -0.60 4.33 -5.94
N ILE A 61 -1.05 3.71 -4.85
CA ILE A 61 -0.63 2.36 -4.46
C ILE A 61 -0.96 1.34 -5.55
N ASP A 62 -2.18 1.37 -6.09
CA ASP A 62 -2.60 0.46 -7.16
C ASP A 62 -1.73 0.62 -8.42
N LYS A 63 -1.42 1.87 -8.80
CA LYS A 63 -0.51 2.15 -9.94
C LYS A 63 0.92 1.68 -9.65
N THR A 64 1.41 1.86 -8.44
CA THR A 64 2.75 1.40 -8.04
C THR A 64 2.82 -0.13 -8.06
N LEU A 65 1.77 -0.80 -7.58
CA LEU A 65 1.69 -2.25 -7.51
C LEU A 65 1.79 -2.91 -8.90
N GLN A 66 1.25 -2.27 -9.95
CA GLN A 66 1.34 -2.76 -11.34
C GLN A 66 2.78 -2.92 -11.87
N LYS A 67 3.77 -2.31 -11.23
CA LYS A 67 5.20 -2.46 -11.59
C LYS A 67 5.84 -3.74 -11.07
N TYR A 68 5.14 -4.46 -10.18
CA TYR A 68 5.65 -5.61 -9.46
C TYR A 68 4.79 -6.83 -9.74
N ASP A 69 5.42 -7.99 -9.90
CA ASP A 69 4.70 -9.25 -9.85
C ASP A 69 4.07 -9.42 -8.45
N HIS A 70 2.78 -9.74 -8.42
CA HIS A 70 2.03 -9.90 -7.19
C HIS A 70 0.77 -10.73 -7.41
N GLU A 71 0.26 -11.29 -6.33
CA GLU A 71 -1.10 -11.84 -6.23
C GLU A 71 -1.91 -11.01 -5.23
N VAL A 72 -3.14 -10.67 -5.56
CA VAL A 72 -4.08 -10.05 -4.62
C VAL A 72 -4.78 -11.15 -3.82
N ILE A 73 -4.75 -11.04 -2.50
CA ILE A 73 -5.38 -11.98 -1.58
C ILE A 73 -6.54 -11.30 -0.87
N GLY A 74 -7.65 -12.02 -0.68
CA GLY A 74 -8.74 -11.56 0.19
C GLY A 74 -9.82 -10.71 -0.47
N ASN A 75 -10.19 -11.00 -1.72
CA ASN A 75 -11.50 -10.62 -2.24
C ASN A 75 -12.58 -11.56 -1.69
N THR A 76 -13.02 -11.31 -0.45
CA THR A 76 -14.33 -11.72 0.08
C THR A 76 -14.87 -10.59 0.92
#